data_AF-X0U473-F1
#
_entry.id   AF-X0U473-F1
#
_cell.length_a   1.000
_cell.length_b   1.000
_cell.length_c   1.000
_cell.angle_alpha   90.00
_cell.angle_beta   90.00
_cell.angle_gamma   90.00
#
_symmetry.space_group_name_H-M   'P 1'
#
loop_
_entity.id
_entity.type
_entity.pdbx_description
1 polymer ?
#
loop_
_entity_poly.entity_id
_entity_poly.type
_entity_poly.pdbx_seq_one_letter_code
_entity_poly.pdbx_strand_id
1 'polypeptide(L)' 'QMSSMIRILRQLDVLPNLDQMIAESSPRPMDLLKGKGKLRKRAPARSAKKQSDESWTWDDEA' A
#
# COMPACT_ATOMS: atom_id res chain seq x y z
N GLN A 1 5.07 28.20 17.64
CA GLN A 1 5.65 26.90 18.04
C GLN A 1 6.62 26.36 16.99
N MET A 2 6.24 26.20 15.72
CA MET A 2 7.19 25.76 14.67
C MET A 2 8.35 26.75 14.42
N SER A 3 8.10 28.05 14.58
CA SER A 3 9.10 29.09 14.40
C SER A 3 10.23 29.07 15.44
N SER A 4 9.97 28.65 16.69
CA SER A 4 11.02 28.49 17.70
C SER A 4 11.89 27.26 17.41
N MET A 5 11.28 26.16 16.94
CA MET A 5 12.01 24.96 16.53
C MET A 5 13.02 25.26 15.41
N ILE A 6 12.61 25.96 14.34
CA ILE A 6 13.49 26.33 13.21
C ILE A 6 14.66 27.21 13.69
N ARG A 7 14.42 28.13 14.63
CA ARG A 7 15.45 28.99 15.21
C ARG A 7 16.50 28.18 15.99
N ILE A 8 16.07 27.21 16.78
CA ILE A 8 16.97 26.32 17.54
C ILE A 8 17.82 25.48 16.59
N LEU A 9 17.22 24.87 15.57
CA LEU A 9 17.93 24.06 14.57
C LEU A 9 18.96 24.88 13.79
N ARG A 10 18.64 26.15 13.47
CA ARG A 10 19.57 27.08 12.83
C ARG A 10 20.71 27.51 13.77
N GLN A 11 20.42 27.77 15.05
CA GLN A 11 21.42 28.16 16.03
C GLN A 11 22.45 27.05 16.27
N LEU A 12 22.01 25.80 16.16
CA LEU A 12 22.85 24.60 16.29
C LEU A 12 23.49 24.17 14.98
N ASP A 13 23.26 24.87 13.87
CA ASP A 13 23.74 24.56 12.52
C ASP A 13 23.40 23.14 12.02
N VAL A 14 22.32 22.55 12.55
CA VAL A 14 21.83 21.20 12.18
C VAL A 14 20.64 21.26 11.23
N LEU A 15 20.23 22.45 10.81
CA LEU A 15 19.13 22.63 9.86
C LEU A 15 19.28 21.80 8.56
N PRO A 16 20.49 21.63 7.97
CA PRO A 16 20.67 20.77 6.80
C PRO A 16 20.40 19.28 7.06
N ASN A 17 20.51 18.83 8.31
CA ASN A 17 20.28 17.43 8.67
C ASN A 17 18.79 17.10 8.79
N LEU A 18 17.91 18.08 8.66
CA LEU A 18 16.47 17.87 8.72
C LEU A 18 15.99 16.93 7.61
N ASP A 19 16.63 16.98 6.44
CA ASP A 19 16.33 16.06 5.33
C ASP A 19 16.66 14.60 5.67
N GLN A 20 17.66 14.37 6.53
CA GLN A 20 18.05 13.02 6.97
C GLN A 20 17.08 12.43 8.00
N MET A 21 16.26 13.26 8.65
CA MET A 21 15.21 12.79 9.55
C MET A 21 14.01 12.20 8.79
N ILE A 22 13.90 12.47 7.50
CA ILE A 22 12.86 11.89 6.64
C ILE A 22 13.38 10.53 6.17
N ALA A 23 12.68 9.47 6.58
CA ALA A 23 13.00 8.13 6.11
C ALA A 23 12.89 8.09 4.58
N GLU A 24 13.87 7.47 3.92
CA GLU A 24 13.80 7.22 2.49
C GLU A 24 12.51 6.46 2.16
N SER A 25 11.93 6.79 1.00
CA SER A 25 10.67 6.18 0.59
C SER A 25 10.83 4.66 0.50
N SER A 26 10.12 3.94 1.36
CA SER A 26 10.03 2.48 1.29
C SER A 26 9.51 2.05 -0.09
N PRO A 27 10.03 0.96 -0.68
CA PRO A 27 9.55 0.45 -1.95
C PRO A 27 8.03 0.25 -1.90
N ARG A 28 7.31 0.84 -2.85
CA ARG A 28 5.86 0.71 -2.87
C ARG A 28 5.51 -0.75 -3.16
N PRO A 29 4.38 -1.27 -2.67
CA PRO A 29 3.97 -2.66 -2.94
C PRO A 29 4.01 -3.04 -4.42
N MET A 30 3.74 -2.09 -5.33
CA MET A 30 3.85 -2.30 -6.77
C MET A 30 5.28 -2.39 -7.29
N ASP A 31 6.23 -1.70 -6.66
CA ASP A 31 7.65 -1.78 -7.02
C ASP A 31 8.22 -3.17 -6.74
N LEU A 32 7.71 -3.85 -5.71
CA LEU A 32 8.02 -5.25 -5.41
C LEU A 32 7.52 -6.22 -6.50
N LEU A 33 6.51 -5.80 -7.29
CA LEU A 33 5.95 -6.60 -8.38
C LEU A 33 6.62 -6.32 -9.74
N LYS A 34 7.31 -5.18 -9.92
CA LYS A 34 7.95 -4.82 -11.20
C LYS A 34 8.99 -5.85 -11.66
N GLY A 35 9.72 -6.48 -10.74
CA GLY A 35 10.69 -7.54 -11.04
C GLY A 35 10.12 -8.95 -11.10
N LYS A 36 8.86 -9.16 -10.67
CA LYS A 36 8.19 -10.46 -10.73
C LYS A 36 7.33 -10.50 -11.98
N GLY A 37 7.83 -11.19 -13.01
CA GLY A 37 7.06 -11.47 -14.22
C GLY A 37 5.69 -12.06 -13.87
N LYS A 38 4.67 -11.74 -14.67
CA LYS A 38 3.30 -12.24 -14.44
C LYS A 38 3.30 -13.77 -14.51
N LEU A 39 2.98 -14.43 -13.40
CA LEU A 39 2.70 -15.86 -13.41
C LEU A 39 1.49 -16.11 -14.31
N ARG A 40 1.64 -17.03 -15.27
CA ARG A 40 0.55 -17.42 -16.16
C ARG A 40 -0.55 -18.09 -15.31
N LYS A 41 -1.61 -17.36 -15.00
CA LYS A 41 -2.81 -17.92 -14.38
C LYS A 41 -3.68 -18.51 -15.48
N ARG A 42 -3.88 -19.83 -15.44
CA ARG A 42 -4.91 -20.47 -16.26
C ARG A 42 -6.24 -20.30 -15.53
N ALA A 43 -7.32 -20.05 -16.27
CA ALA A 43 -8.64 -20.22 -15.70
C ALA A 43 -8.71 -21.65 -15.15
N PRO A 44 -9.16 -21.85 -13.90
CA PRO A 44 -9.43 -23.20 -13.44
C PRO A 44 -10.41 -23.80 -14.45
N ALA A 45 -10.14 -25.04 -14.89
CA ALA A 45 -11.17 -25.82 -15.56
C ALA A 45 -12.39 -25.79 -14.65
N ARG A 46 -13.59 -25.78 -15.23
CA ARG A 46 -14.86 -25.83 -14.48
C ARG A 46 -14.84 -27.14 -13.68
N SER A 47 -14.19 -27.16 -12.52
CA SER A 47 -14.40 -28.14 -11.48
C SER A 47 -15.89 -28.09 -11.29
N ALA A 48 -16.55 -29.24 -11.43
CA ALA A 48 -17.95 -29.40 -11.14
C ALA A 48 -18.16 -28.79 -9.76
N LYS A 49 -18.60 -27.52 -9.73
CA LYS A 49 -19.12 -26.91 -8.53
C LYS A 49 -20.30 -27.81 -8.23
N LYS A 50 -20.24 -28.51 -7.11
CA LYS A 50 -21.43 -28.99 -6.43
C LYS A 50 -22.38 -27.79 -6.49
N GLN A 51 -23.43 -27.87 -7.29
CA GLN A 51 -24.45 -26.84 -7.32
C GLN A 51 -24.92 -26.74 -5.88
N SER A 52 -24.48 -25.71 -5.17
CA SER A 52 -25.26 -25.23 -4.05
C SER A 52 -26.50 -24.67 -4.72
N ASP A 53 -27.61 -25.37 -4.60
CA ASP A 53 -28.94 -24.99 -5.11
C ASP A 53 -29.45 -23.67 -4.49
N GLU A 54 -28.67 -23.02 -3.63
CA GLU A 54 -28.97 -21.70 -3.12
C GLU A 54 -28.68 -20.64 -4.20
N SER A 55 -29.74 -20.20 -4.87
CA SER A 55 -29.74 -19.00 -5.69
C SER A 55 -29.48 -17.77 -4.81
N TRP A 56 -28.36 -17.09 -5.02
CA TRP A 56 -28.04 -15.82 -4.37
C TRP A 56 -29.16 -14.79 -4.61
N THR A 57 -29.85 -14.38 -3.55
CA THR A 57 -30.80 -13.28 -3.55
C THR A 57 -30.16 -12.03 -2.96
N TRP A 58 -30.43 -10.87 -3.57
CA TRP A 58 -30.19 -9.58 -2.94
C TRP A 58 -31.30 -9.35 -1.93
N ASP A 59 -30.93 -9.05 -0.68
CA ASP A 59 -31.87 -8.69 0.37
C ASP A 59 -32.29 -7.23 0.16
N ASP A 60 -33.22 -7.03 -0.78
CA ASP A 60 -33.87 -5.74 -1.03
C ASP A 60 -35.27 -5.77 -0.40
N GLU A 61 -35.37 -5.77 0.93
CA GLU A 61 -36.59 -5.33 1.63
C GLU A 61 -36.26 -4.77 3.03
N ALA A 62 -36.93 -3.66 3.37
CA ALA A 62 -36.59 -2.66 4.38
C ALA A 62 -37.16 -2.94 5.78
#